data_AF-A0A0G1XTN8-F1
#
_entry.id   AF-A0A0G1XTN8-F1
#
_cell.length_a   1.000
_cell.length_b   1.000
_cell.length_c   1.000
_cell.angle_alpha   90.00
_cell.angle_beta   90.00
_cell.angle_gamma   90.00
#
_symmetry.space_group_name_H-M   'P 1'
#
loop_
_entity.id
_entity.type
_entity.pdbx_description
1 polymer ?
#
loop_
_entity_poly.entity_id
_entity_poly.type
_entity_poly.pdbx_seq_one_letter_code
_entity_poly.pdbx_strand_id
1 'polypeptide(L)'
;MSLYEMMEKILGAEDGAKVEIPEENFNLLMLKILKAKARKENRQLNLVTAGNKGRTLVRQIGEKEEDLPQGEKAALPIKVKKKFTLPKLGKIGRFALFALAGLITLGGIAYWFLYYFPRAEINLSLRPIPLIKEIAVVADTEAEEVDGDKGVIPGKTRSVEESGEKSTAATGTATVGEKATGTITFTSTVNQSCGQGTKVKENDSGLIFLTDAALTFSSAPEDKDVAVTAEKIGPTYNLASGKTFTVVSGCSIGGLSIVGVNSAAFTGGTSQQVKIVSSTDRSKLLTELKKELTDKAKEELTATGDEVIIASALKVEVTKQDYSHAVGEQADSVSLSLTVKVTTISYLGADIQNLISQVIGELVPEGFTLFAGETEIEPLDPTLTAARLRFTAKITAQVVPEVDVEKIKAELATRSIPSAEEYLSGVGEITGYEISLFPNLPASLQRIPRNVNRIKINLVTELPEGGEEETNETTP
;
A
#
# COMPACT_ATOMS: atom_id res chain seq x y z
N MET A 1 -47.92 -36.23 21.28
CA MET A 1 -48.58 -35.21 20.43
C MET A 1 -47.89 -33.88 20.65
N SER A 2 -47.35 -33.26 19.60
CA SER A 2 -46.64 -31.99 19.68
C SER A 2 -47.62 -30.81 19.82
N LEU A 3 -47.15 -29.65 20.30
CA LEU A 3 -47.97 -28.42 20.35
C LEU A 3 -48.52 -28.05 18.97
N TYR A 4 -47.74 -28.31 17.93
CA TYR A 4 -48.09 -28.04 16.54
C TYR A 4 -49.26 -28.90 16.06
N GLU A 5 -49.22 -30.22 16.33
CA GLU A 5 -50.31 -31.14 16.00
C GLU A 5 -51.63 -30.76 16.69
N MET A 6 -51.56 -30.24 17.93
CA MET A 6 -52.74 -29.74 18.64
C MET A 6 -53.28 -28.44 18.05
N MET A 7 -52.42 -27.53 17.60
CA MET A 7 -52.84 -26.31 16.90
C MET A 7 -53.51 -26.64 15.57
N GLU A 8 -53.00 -27.64 14.85
CA GLU A 8 -53.58 -28.11 13.59
C GLU A 8 -54.97 -28.74 13.80
N LYS A 9 -55.15 -29.54 14.86
CA LYS A 9 -56.47 -30.02 15.27
C LYS A 9 -57.45 -28.89 15.58
N ILE A 10 -57.00 -27.80 16.20
CA ILE A 10 -57.85 -26.63 16.46
C ILE A 10 -58.26 -25.93 15.16
N LEU A 11 -57.39 -25.91 14.15
CA LEU A 11 -57.68 -25.36 12.82
C LEU A 11 -58.69 -26.24 12.04
N GLY A 12 -58.59 -27.57 12.17
CA GLY A 12 -59.42 -28.53 11.44
C GLY A 12 -60.75 -28.94 12.08
N ALA A 13 -61.02 -28.60 13.35
CA ALA A 13 -62.19 -29.09 14.08
C ALA A 13 -63.36 -28.09 14.16
N GLU A 14 -64.60 -28.59 14.25
CA GLU A 14 -65.82 -27.81 14.46
C GLU A 14 -65.88 -27.19 15.87
N ASP A 15 -66.72 -26.16 16.06
CA ASP A 15 -66.84 -25.42 17.33
C ASP A 15 -67.11 -26.35 18.53
N GLY A 16 -66.27 -26.23 19.57
CA GLY A 16 -66.38 -27.05 20.78
C GLY A 16 -65.49 -28.30 20.80
N ALA A 17 -64.53 -28.41 19.88
CA ALA A 17 -63.60 -29.52 19.80
C ALA A 17 -62.88 -29.85 21.14
N LYS A 18 -62.92 -31.13 21.51
CA LYS A 18 -62.20 -31.67 22.68
C LYS A 18 -60.77 -31.97 22.30
N VAL A 19 -59.82 -31.31 22.96
CA VAL A 19 -58.39 -31.56 22.74
C VAL A 19 -57.80 -32.26 23.95
N GLU A 20 -57.35 -33.49 23.75
CA GLU A 20 -56.66 -34.28 24.76
C GLU A 20 -55.21 -33.80 24.91
N ILE A 21 -54.83 -33.40 26.13
CA ILE A 21 -53.47 -32.96 26.44
C ILE A 21 -52.68 -34.17 26.99
N PRO A 22 -51.59 -34.61 26.32
CA PRO A 22 -50.70 -35.64 26.86
C PRO A 22 -49.94 -35.12 28.10
N GLU A 23 -49.75 -35.97 29.11
CA GLU A 23 -49.11 -35.58 30.38
C GLU A 23 -47.64 -35.21 30.24
N GLU A 24 -46.95 -35.79 29.25
CA GLU A 24 -45.53 -35.55 29.04
C GLU A 24 -45.30 -34.18 28.37
N ASN A 25 -44.43 -33.38 28.99
CA ASN A 25 -43.87 -32.13 28.45
C ASN A 25 -44.82 -30.92 28.23
N PHE A 26 -46.04 -30.92 28.78
CA PHE A 26 -46.89 -29.72 28.76
C PHE A 26 -46.64 -28.76 29.94
N ASN A 27 -46.64 -27.45 29.64
CA ASN A 27 -46.51 -26.36 30.61
C ASN A 27 -47.64 -25.33 30.48
N LEU A 28 -47.75 -24.42 31.45
CA LEU A 28 -48.81 -23.40 31.49
C LEU A 28 -48.79 -22.46 30.27
N LEU A 29 -47.59 -22.21 29.71
CA LEU A 29 -47.41 -21.32 28.56
C LEU A 29 -48.04 -21.92 27.30
N MET A 30 -47.82 -23.21 27.04
CA MET A 30 -48.40 -23.93 25.90
C MET A 30 -49.93 -23.89 25.93
N LEU A 31 -50.55 -24.06 27.09
CA LEU A 31 -52.01 -23.97 27.25
C LEU A 31 -52.54 -22.54 27.01
N LYS A 32 -51.79 -21.51 27.43
CA LYS A 32 -52.15 -20.11 27.12
C LYS A 32 -52.05 -19.81 25.63
N ILE A 33 -51.07 -20.38 24.94
CA ILE A 33 -50.90 -20.23 23.47
C ILE A 33 -52.08 -20.89 22.74
N LEU A 34 -52.45 -22.12 23.11
CA LEU A 34 -53.60 -22.81 22.52
C LEU A 34 -54.90 -22.01 22.71
N LYS A 35 -55.11 -21.43 23.90
CA LYS A 35 -56.26 -20.56 24.20
C LYS A 35 -56.26 -19.26 23.39
N ALA A 36 -55.09 -18.62 23.24
CA ALA A 36 -54.95 -17.40 22.45
C ALA A 36 -55.25 -17.67 20.97
N LYS A 37 -54.82 -18.83 20.45
CA LYS A 37 -55.11 -19.24 19.08
C LYS A 37 -56.60 -19.56 18.89
N ALA A 38 -57.23 -20.33 19.79
CA ALA A 38 -58.66 -20.62 19.71
C ALA A 38 -59.52 -19.34 19.74
N ARG A 39 -59.19 -18.38 20.61
CA ARG A 39 -59.86 -17.07 20.65
C ARG A 39 -59.71 -16.27 19.36
N LYS A 40 -58.54 -16.31 18.74
CA LYS A 40 -58.29 -15.60 17.46
C LYS A 40 -59.17 -16.13 16.33
N GLU A 41 -59.50 -17.42 16.38
CA GLU A 41 -60.37 -18.08 15.39
C GLU A 41 -61.85 -18.11 15.80
N ASN A 42 -62.26 -17.38 16.85
CA ASN A 42 -63.61 -17.36 17.43
C ASN A 42 -64.16 -18.73 17.89
N ARG A 43 -63.28 -19.67 18.24
CA ARG A 43 -63.69 -21.03 18.66
C ARG A 43 -63.60 -21.22 20.18
N GLN A 44 -64.49 -22.03 20.73
CA GLN A 44 -64.42 -22.49 22.13
C GLN A 44 -63.59 -23.79 22.21
N LEU A 45 -62.60 -23.81 23.10
CA LEU A 45 -61.71 -24.94 23.33
C LEU A 45 -62.09 -25.63 24.64
N ASN A 46 -62.32 -26.94 24.61
CA ASN A 46 -62.53 -27.75 25.82
C ASN A 46 -61.32 -28.67 26.02
N LEU A 47 -60.59 -28.46 27.11
CA LEU A 47 -59.38 -29.23 27.43
C LEU A 47 -59.73 -30.49 28.24
N VAL A 48 -59.35 -31.66 27.74
CA VAL A 48 -59.49 -32.95 28.44
C VAL A 48 -58.11 -33.46 28.84
N THR A 49 -57.94 -33.87 30.10
CA THR A 49 -56.65 -34.37 30.60
C THR A 49 -56.83 -35.66 31.38
N ALA A 50 -56.00 -36.68 31.09
CA ALA A 50 -56.06 -37.97 31.78
C ALA A 50 -55.36 -37.97 33.16
N GLY A 51 -54.58 -36.93 33.49
CA GLY A 51 -53.79 -36.91 34.71
C GLY A 51 -53.41 -35.70 35.57
N ASN A 52 -52.98 -35.98 36.80
CA ASN A 52 -52.95 -35.02 37.91
C ASN A 52 -52.23 -33.69 37.61
N LYS A 53 -51.15 -33.74 36.82
CA LYS A 53 -50.39 -32.55 36.40
C LYS A 53 -51.19 -31.70 35.42
N GLY A 54 -51.83 -32.32 34.43
CA GLY A 54 -52.74 -31.65 33.47
C GLY A 54 -53.91 -30.98 34.19
N ARG A 55 -54.56 -31.69 35.14
CA ARG A 55 -55.68 -31.15 35.95
C ARG A 55 -55.29 -29.88 36.69
N THR A 56 -54.08 -29.85 37.26
CA THR A 56 -53.56 -28.67 37.97
C THR A 56 -53.35 -27.49 37.02
N LEU A 57 -52.81 -27.75 35.82
CA LEU A 57 -52.53 -26.72 34.82
C LEU A 57 -53.81 -26.13 34.20
N VAL A 58 -54.82 -26.97 33.91
CA VAL A 58 -56.14 -26.51 33.40
C VAL A 58 -56.87 -25.68 34.46
N ARG A 59 -56.82 -26.10 35.74
CA ARG A 59 -57.42 -25.33 36.85
C ARG A 59 -56.78 -23.95 37.03
N GLN A 60 -55.47 -23.83 36.81
CA GLN A 60 -54.78 -22.53 36.85
C GLN A 60 -55.20 -21.58 35.71
N ILE A 61 -55.82 -22.09 34.65
CA ILE A 61 -56.29 -21.32 33.48
C ILE A 61 -57.80 -21.02 33.54
N GLY A 62 -58.48 -21.52 34.57
CA GLY A 62 -59.86 -21.15 34.93
C GLY A 62 -60.96 -21.90 34.17
N GLU A 63 -60.70 -23.11 33.67
CA GLU A 63 -61.70 -23.94 32.98
C GLU A 63 -62.31 -25.04 33.86
N LYS A 64 -63.54 -25.43 33.51
CA LYS A 64 -64.26 -26.57 34.10
C LYS A 64 -63.80 -27.86 33.42
N GLU A 65 -63.47 -28.85 34.23
CA GLU A 65 -63.03 -30.17 33.77
C GLU A 65 -64.23 -31.03 33.33
N GLU A 66 -64.15 -31.69 32.18
CA GLU A 66 -65.01 -32.83 31.82
C GLU A 66 -64.30 -34.12 32.22
N ASP A 67 -64.79 -34.79 33.26
CA ASP A 67 -64.24 -36.05 33.77
C ASP A 67 -64.59 -37.23 32.84
N LEU A 68 -63.58 -38.06 32.51
CA LEU A 68 -63.79 -39.44 32.07
C LEU A 68 -64.12 -40.32 33.29
N PRO A 69 -65.01 -41.33 33.18
CA PRO A 69 -65.54 -42.05 34.32
C PRO A 69 -64.46 -42.81 35.12
N GLN A 70 -64.48 -42.58 36.44
CA GLN A 70 -63.53 -43.06 37.44
C GLN A 70 -63.65 -44.56 37.70
N GLY A 71 -62.54 -45.29 37.55
CA GLY A 71 -62.31 -46.62 38.12
C GLY A 71 -61.63 -46.54 39.47
N GLU A 72 -62.38 -46.94 40.50
CA GLU A 72 -61.96 -47.62 41.74
C GLU A 72 -60.90 -47.00 42.67
N LYS A 73 -61.38 -46.59 43.85
CA LYS A 73 -60.64 -45.98 44.96
C LYS A 73 -59.83 -47.04 45.72
N ALA A 74 -58.50 -46.95 45.70
CA ALA A 74 -57.64 -47.56 46.70
C ALA A 74 -57.12 -46.47 47.67
N ALA A 75 -57.57 -46.54 48.92
CA ALA A 75 -57.21 -45.62 49.99
C ALA A 75 -55.75 -45.85 50.44
N LEU A 76 -54.95 -44.77 50.46
CA LEU A 76 -53.67 -44.71 51.16
C LEU A 76 -53.80 -43.84 52.43
N PRO A 77 -53.11 -44.21 53.53
CA PRO A 77 -53.40 -43.72 54.87
C PRO A 77 -52.97 -42.26 55.09
N ILE A 78 -53.78 -41.59 55.91
CA ILE A 78 -53.65 -40.19 56.33
C ILE A 78 -52.31 -39.97 57.07
N LYS A 79 -51.41 -39.18 56.47
CA LYS A 79 -50.24 -38.62 57.16
C LYS A 79 -50.69 -37.69 58.29
N VAL A 80 -50.41 -38.10 59.53
CA VAL A 80 -50.55 -37.30 60.74
C VAL A 80 -49.66 -36.06 60.62
N LYS A 81 -50.28 -34.87 60.53
CA LYS A 81 -49.57 -33.59 60.71
C LYS A 81 -49.12 -33.50 62.17
N LYS A 82 -47.85 -33.84 62.45
CA LYS A 82 -47.21 -33.42 63.70
C LYS A 82 -47.17 -31.90 63.74
N LYS A 83 -48.03 -31.29 64.55
CA LYS A 83 -47.92 -29.88 64.92
C LYS A 83 -46.62 -29.74 65.71
N PHE A 84 -45.61 -29.09 65.12
CA PHE A 84 -44.45 -28.60 65.85
C PHE A 84 -44.93 -27.51 66.81
N THR A 85 -45.20 -27.86 68.06
CA THR A 85 -45.45 -26.87 69.11
C THR A 85 -44.11 -26.28 69.52
N LEU A 86 -43.87 -25.02 69.13
CA LEU A 86 -42.71 -24.28 69.60
C LEU A 86 -42.73 -24.20 71.14
N PRO A 87 -41.63 -24.55 71.83
CA PRO A 87 -41.54 -24.37 73.26
C PRO A 87 -41.75 -22.89 73.61
N LYS A 88 -42.49 -22.61 74.70
CA LYS A 88 -42.70 -21.24 75.18
C LYS A 88 -41.38 -20.70 75.74
N LEU A 89 -40.53 -20.18 74.86
CA LEU A 89 -39.29 -19.52 75.23
C LEU A 89 -39.62 -18.19 75.93
N GLY A 90 -38.99 -17.94 77.08
CA GLY A 90 -39.03 -16.66 77.77
C GLY A 90 -38.49 -15.52 76.92
N LYS A 91 -38.60 -14.26 77.38
CA LYS A 91 -38.21 -13.05 76.62
C LYS A 91 -36.81 -13.14 75.97
N ILE A 92 -35.86 -13.80 76.65
CA ILE A 92 -34.48 -14.04 76.19
C ILE A 92 -34.41 -15.06 75.05
N GLY A 93 -35.21 -16.13 75.09
CA GLY A 93 -35.23 -17.15 74.06
C GLY A 93 -35.93 -16.71 72.76
N ARG A 94 -36.90 -15.79 72.85
CA ARG A 94 -37.44 -15.11 71.66
C ARG A 94 -36.38 -14.24 71.00
N PHE A 95 -35.58 -13.52 71.78
CA PHE A 95 -34.46 -12.72 71.27
C PHE A 95 -33.40 -13.60 70.57
N ALA A 96 -33.07 -14.76 71.14
CA ALA A 96 -32.18 -15.74 70.51
C ALA A 96 -32.75 -16.31 69.19
N LEU A 97 -34.06 -16.59 69.14
CA LEU A 97 -34.72 -17.05 67.91
C LEU A 97 -34.76 -15.96 66.82
N PHE A 98 -35.00 -14.69 67.20
CA PHE A 98 -34.92 -13.56 66.27
C PHE A 98 -33.49 -13.28 65.82
N ALA A 99 -32.49 -13.43 66.70
CA ALA A 99 -31.08 -13.30 66.34
C ALA A 99 -30.66 -14.42 65.36
N LEU A 100 -31.11 -15.66 65.59
CA LEU A 100 -30.83 -16.79 64.71
C LEU A 100 -31.55 -16.65 63.35
N ALA A 101 -32.83 -16.25 63.35
CA ALA A 101 -33.56 -15.94 62.13
C ALA A 101 -32.91 -14.79 61.36
N GLY A 102 -32.47 -13.75 62.07
CA GLY A 102 -31.71 -12.63 61.50
C GLY A 102 -30.42 -13.09 60.84
N LEU A 103 -29.64 -13.95 61.50
CA LEU A 103 -28.40 -14.51 60.95
C LEU A 103 -28.64 -15.39 59.72
N ILE A 104 -29.71 -16.19 59.70
CA ILE A 104 -30.10 -16.98 58.53
C ILE A 104 -30.54 -16.09 57.38
N THR A 105 -31.33 -15.04 57.64
CA THR A 105 -31.72 -14.08 56.60
C THR A 105 -30.52 -13.30 56.06
N LEU A 106 -29.59 -12.90 56.92
CA LEU A 106 -28.36 -12.21 56.54
C LEU A 106 -27.47 -13.13 55.70
N GLY A 107 -27.34 -14.40 56.08
CA GLY A 107 -26.61 -15.42 55.32
C GLY A 107 -27.26 -15.70 53.97
N GLY A 108 -28.60 -15.75 53.90
CA GLY A 108 -29.34 -15.89 52.64
C GLY A 108 -29.17 -14.70 51.71
N ILE A 109 -29.20 -13.47 52.25
CA ILE A 109 -28.94 -12.25 51.49
C ILE A 109 -27.49 -12.19 51.02
N ALA A 110 -26.52 -12.55 51.87
CA ALA A 110 -25.11 -12.61 51.51
C ALA A 110 -24.84 -13.66 50.43
N TYR A 111 -25.44 -14.85 50.53
CA TYR A 111 -25.37 -15.88 49.50
C TYR A 111 -25.98 -15.41 48.18
N TRP A 112 -27.15 -14.78 48.23
CA TRP A 112 -27.81 -14.22 47.05
C TRP A 112 -26.97 -13.12 46.39
N PHE A 113 -26.37 -12.24 47.19
CA PHE A 113 -25.46 -11.20 46.73
C PHE A 113 -24.20 -11.79 46.07
N LEU A 114 -23.56 -12.78 46.71
CA LEU A 114 -22.40 -13.48 46.17
C LEU A 114 -22.72 -14.30 44.92
N TYR A 115 -23.97 -14.71 44.72
CA TYR A 115 -24.36 -15.50 43.55
C TYR A 115 -24.69 -14.63 42.33
N TYR A 116 -25.38 -13.50 42.52
CA TYR A 116 -25.90 -12.68 41.41
C TYR A 116 -25.07 -11.42 41.12
N PHE A 117 -24.34 -10.89 42.09
CA PHE A 117 -23.63 -9.62 41.96
C PHE A 117 -22.26 -9.69 41.26
N PRO A 118 -21.46 -10.78 41.38
CA PRO A 118 -20.10 -10.78 40.85
C PRO A 118 -20.02 -10.43 39.36
N ARG A 119 -18.96 -9.71 39.01
CA ARG A 119 -18.55 -9.40 37.64
C ARG A 119 -17.08 -9.75 37.47
N ALA A 120 -16.73 -10.30 36.32
CA ALA A 120 -15.35 -10.59 35.93
C ALA A 120 -15.03 -9.80 34.67
N GLU A 121 -13.90 -9.12 34.69
CA GLU A 121 -13.25 -8.55 33.52
C GLU A 121 -11.93 -9.29 33.33
N ILE A 122 -11.76 -9.89 32.16
CA ILE A 122 -10.60 -10.72 31.83
C ILE A 122 -9.96 -10.08 30.60
N ASN A 123 -8.78 -9.49 30.78
CA ASN A 123 -7.98 -9.02 29.66
C ASN A 123 -7.09 -10.17 29.22
N LEU A 124 -7.27 -10.65 28.00
CA LEU A 124 -6.43 -11.70 27.41
C LEU A 124 -5.41 -11.03 26.49
N SER A 125 -4.13 -11.23 26.79
CA SER A 125 -3.03 -10.82 25.95
C SER A 125 -2.74 -11.90 24.91
N LEU A 126 -2.84 -11.56 23.64
CA LEU A 126 -2.47 -12.44 22.52
C LEU A 126 -1.19 -11.92 21.86
N ARG A 127 -0.37 -12.84 21.33
CA ARG A 127 0.81 -12.46 20.53
C ARG A 127 0.38 -12.14 19.10
N PRO A 128 0.58 -10.91 18.60
CA PRO A 128 0.34 -10.61 17.19
C PRO A 128 1.36 -11.32 16.31
N ILE A 129 0.90 -11.93 15.22
CA ILE A 129 1.75 -12.50 14.18
C ILE A 129 1.72 -11.53 12.99
N PRO A 130 2.88 -11.10 12.45
CA PRO A 130 2.91 -10.25 11.27
C PRO A 130 2.50 -11.07 10.04
N LEU A 131 1.42 -10.63 9.38
CA LEU A 131 0.99 -11.09 8.07
C LEU A 131 1.51 -10.10 7.03
N ILE A 132 2.50 -10.54 6.25
CA ILE A 132 3.04 -9.77 5.13
C ILE A 132 2.42 -10.31 3.84
N LYS A 133 1.74 -9.43 3.09
CA LYS A 133 1.15 -9.75 1.78
C LYS A 133 1.49 -8.67 0.78
N GLU A 134 1.64 -9.08 -0.47
CA GLU A 134 1.85 -8.17 -1.60
C GLU A 134 0.60 -8.16 -2.46
N ILE A 135 0.04 -6.98 -2.69
CA ILE A 135 -1.15 -6.79 -3.53
C ILE A 135 -0.77 -5.90 -4.70
N ALA A 136 -1.11 -6.32 -5.91
CA ALA A 136 -0.98 -5.48 -7.09
C ALA A 136 -2.09 -4.42 -7.09
N VAL A 137 -1.70 -3.15 -7.08
CA VAL A 137 -2.63 -2.01 -7.07
C VAL A 137 -2.49 -1.22 -8.36
N VAL A 138 -3.62 -0.82 -8.92
CA VAL A 138 -3.69 0.01 -10.12
C VAL A 138 -4.50 1.27 -9.81
N ALA A 139 -3.84 2.41 -9.70
CA ALA A 139 -4.52 3.70 -9.69
C ALA A 139 -4.87 4.10 -11.13
N ASP A 140 -6.15 4.12 -11.47
CA ASP A 140 -6.67 4.44 -12.81
C ASP A 140 -7.41 5.78 -12.76
N THR A 141 -7.09 6.69 -13.69
CA THR A 141 -7.76 8.00 -13.78
C THR A 141 -9.19 7.93 -14.29
N GLU A 142 -9.57 6.81 -14.91
CA GLU A 142 -10.93 6.56 -15.40
C GLU A 142 -11.82 5.84 -14.36
N ALA A 143 -11.24 5.34 -13.26
CA ALA A 143 -11.99 4.68 -12.21
C ALA A 143 -12.65 5.71 -11.27
N GLU A 144 -13.96 5.58 -11.06
CA GLU A 144 -14.73 6.42 -10.13
C GLU A 144 -14.84 5.81 -8.72
N GLU A 145 -14.73 4.48 -8.61
CA GLU A 145 -14.87 3.72 -7.36
C GLU A 145 -13.76 2.67 -7.20
N VAL A 146 -13.55 2.22 -5.97
CA VAL A 146 -12.59 1.16 -5.63
C VAL A 146 -13.14 -0.21 -6.04
N ASP A 147 -12.37 -0.97 -6.82
CA ASP A 147 -12.68 -2.34 -7.27
C ASP A 147 -11.72 -3.33 -6.59
N GLY A 148 -12.20 -3.98 -5.53
CA GLY A 148 -11.46 -4.99 -4.75
C GLY A 148 -11.04 -6.22 -5.54
N ASP A 149 -11.86 -6.69 -6.48
CA ASP A 149 -11.59 -7.89 -7.28
C ASP A 149 -10.43 -7.66 -8.25
N LYS A 150 -10.34 -6.45 -8.81
CA LYS A 150 -9.30 -6.08 -9.79
C LYS A 150 -8.12 -5.32 -9.21
N GLY A 151 -8.17 -4.93 -7.93
CA GLY A 151 -7.11 -4.13 -7.31
C GLY A 151 -7.05 -2.70 -7.84
N VAL A 152 -8.17 -2.12 -8.29
CA VAL A 152 -8.20 -0.80 -8.94
C VAL A 152 -8.68 0.27 -7.98
N ILE A 153 -7.99 1.41 -7.94
CA ILE A 153 -8.38 2.59 -7.17
C ILE A 153 -8.51 3.82 -8.07
N PRO A 154 -9.38 4.79 -7.73
CA PRO A 154 -9.45 6.07 -8.41
C PRO A 154 -8.13 6.84 -8.32
N GLY A 155 -7.63 7.29 -9.47
CA GLY A 155 -6.45 8.14 -9.59
C GLY A 155 -6.78 9.53 -10.13
N LYS A 156 -5.97 10.53 -9.80
CA LYS A 156 -6.05 11.88 -10.38
C LYS A 156 -4.72 12.25 -11.02
N THR A 157 -4.76 12.69 -12.27
CA THR A 157 -3.56 13.21 -12.94
C THR A 157 -3.18 14.56 -12.34
N ARG A 158 -1.91 14.68 -11.94
CA ARG A 158 -1.27 15.94 -11.56
C ARG A 158 -0.15 16.22 -12.53
N SER A 159 -0.07 17.46 -13.00
CA SER A 159 1.03 17.89 -13.86
C SER A 159 1.51 19.27 -13.47
N VAL A 160 2.83 19.43 -13.42
CA VAL A 160 3.51 20.72 -13.22
C VAL A 160 4.42 20.94 -14.42
N GLU A 161 4.48 22.19 -14.89
CA GLU A 161 5.37 22.61 -15.96
C GLU A 161 6.43 23.55 -15.38
N GLU A 162 7.67 23.09 -15.39
CA GLU A 162 8.82 23.85 -14.92
C GLU A 162 9.66 24.36 -16.08
N SER A 163 10.14 25.59 -15.97
CA SER A 163 11.03 26.19 -16.96
C SER A 163 12.28 26.73 -16.31
N GLY A 164 13.40 26.62 -17.00
CA GLY A 164 14.67 27.18 -16.52
C GLY A 164 15.68 27.35 -17.63
N GLU A 165 16.71 28.12 -17.31
CA GLU A 165 17.85 28.35 -18.18
C GLU A 165 19.14 28.08 -17.41
N LYS A 166 20.10 27.44 -18.07
CA LYS A 166 21.44 27.24 -17.53
C LYS A 166 22.49 27.50 -18.60
N SER A 167 23.65 28.03 -18.19
CA SER A 167 24.78 28.29 -19.07
C SER A 167 26.03 27.58 -18.58
N THR A 168 26.88 27.13 -19.51
CA THR A 168 28.20 26.57 -19.22
C THR A 168 29.24 27.10 -20.19
N ALA A 169 30.50 27.12 -19.77
CA ALA A 169 31.61 27.51 -20.65
C ALA A 169 31.83 26.45 -21.73
N ALA A 170 32.14 26.88 -22.96
CA ALA A 170 32.48 25.97 -24.05
C ALA A 170 33.87 25.37 -23.82
N THR A 171 33.97 24.04 -23.89
CA THR A 171 35.24 23.31 -23.64
C THR A 171 35.88 22.78 -24.92
N GLY A 172 35.14 22.75 -26.03
CA GLY A 172 35.68 22.36 -27.32
C GLY A 172 36.70 23.37 -27.83
N THR A 173 37.67 22.89 -28.60
CA THR A 173 38.62 23.76 -29.31
C THR A 173 38.64 23.40 -30.79
N ALA A 174 38.75 24.41 -31.63
CA ALA A 174 38.94 24.27 -33.07
C ALA A 174 40.02 25.22 -33.56
N THR A 175 40.74 24.80 -34.59
CA THR A 175 41.70 25.67 -35.28
C THR A 175 41.00 26.28 -36.48
N VAL A 176 40.85 27.61 -36.47
CA VAL A 176 40.27 28.39 -37.56
C VAL A 176 41.33 29.30 -38.16
N GLY A 177 41.21 29.63 -39.43
CA GLY A 177 42.18 30.48 -40.12
C GLY A 177 42.03 30.41 -41.62
N GLU A 178 42.91 31.12 -42.31
CA GLU A 178 42.91 31.24 -43.76
C GLU A 178 44.04 30.42 -44.38
N LYS A 179 43.81 29.98 -45.61
CA LYS A 179 44.80 29.25 -46.42
C LYS A 179 45.69 30.26 -47.14
N ALA A 180 46.99 30.01 -47.18
CA ALA A 180 47.89 30.83 -47.96
C ALA A 180 47.60 30.64 -49.45
N THR A 181 47.63 31.74 -50.19
CA THR A 181 47.46 31.77 -51.65
C THR A 181 48.67 32.42 -52.30
N GLY A 182 48.92 32.06 -53.55
CA GLY A 182 49.96 32.68 -54.36
C GLY A 182 50.01 32.10 -55.76
N THR A 183 51.01 32.51 -56.53
CA THR A 183 51.16 32.11 -57.94
C THR A 183 52.47 31.34 -58.11
N ILE A 184 52.41 30.21 -58.81
CA ILE A 184 53.57 29.44 -59.22
C ILE A 184 53.68 29.50 -60.74
N THR A 185 54.87 29.82 -61.23
CA THR A 185 55.24 29.66 -62.63
C THR A 185 55.76 28.24 -62.83
N PHE A 186 55.01 27.42 -63.56
CA PHE A 186 55.39 26.05 -63.90
C PHE A 186 56.04 26.00 -65.29
N THR A 187 57.23 25.42 -65.36
CA THR A 187 57.94 25.12 -66.61
C THR A 187 57.85 23.63 -66.88
N SER A 188 57.33 23.24 -68.05
CA SER A 188 57.34 21.83 -68.47
C SER A 188 58.24 21.60 -69.68
N THR A 189 59.01 20.50 -69.66
CA THR A 189 59.86 20.07 -70.78
C THR A 189 59.20 19.06 -71.71
N VAL A 190 57.92 18.73 -71.47
CA VAL A 190 57.13 17.77 -72.25
C VAL A 190 55.67 18.21 -72.32
N ASN A 191 54.97 17.79 -73.37
CA ASN A 191 53.55 18.05 -73.50
C ASN A 191 52.75 17.18 -72.52
N GLN A 192 51.98 17.81 -71.65
CA GLN A 192 51.13 17.13 -70.66
C GLN A 192 50.02 18.03 -70.15
N SER A 193 48.98 17.43 -69.59
CA SER A 193 47.87 18.12 -68.95
C SER A 193 47.78 17.75 -67.49
N CYS A 194 47.53 18.73 -66.63
CA CYS A 194 47.27 18.56 -65.21
C CYS A 194 45.88 19.09 -64.87
N GLY A 195 45.13 18.34 -64.07
CA GLY A 195 43.80 18.75 -63.64
C GLY A 195 43.83 19.90 -62.64
N GLN A 196 42.67 20.52 -62.42
CA GLN A 196 42.48 21.38 -61.25
C GLN A 196 42.67 20.56 -59.97
N GLY A 197 43.27 21.16 -58.94
CA GLY A 197 43.58 20.47 -57.68
C GLY A 197 44.81 19.57 -57.76
N THR A 198 45.70 19.80 -58.72
CA THR A 198 46.99 19.11 -58.81
C THR A 198 47.80 19.40 -57.54
N LYS A 199 48.32 18.35 -56.89
CA LYS A 199 49.12 18.49 -55.66
C LYS A 199 50.56 18.84 -56.01
N VAL A 200 51.03 19.93 -55.43
CA VAL A 200 52.35 20.50 -55.65
C VAL A 200 53.04 20.62 -54.30
N LYS A 201 54.27 20.16 -54.21
CA LYS A 201 55.05 20.12 -52.97
C LYS A 201 56.22 21.08 -53.07
N GLU A 202 56.39 21.92 -52.07
CA GLU A 202 57.59 22.75 -51.94
C GLU A 202 58.77 21.89 -51.48
N ASN A 203 59.94 22.08 -52.10
CA ASN A 203 61.06 21.14 -51.97
C ASN A 203 61.76 21.21 -50.61
N ASP A 204 61.86 22.39 -49.97
CA ASP A 204 62.59 22.55 -48.70
C ASP A 204 61.75 22.14 -47.48
N SER A 205 60.53 22.67 -47.39
CA SER A 205 59.59 22.53 -46.27
C SER A 205 58.65 21.33 -46.42
N GLY A 206 58.51 20.80 -47.63
CA GLY A 206 57.62 19.69 -47.93
C GLY A 206 56.13 20.00 -47.85
N LEU A 207 55.76 21.29 -47.77
CA LEU A 207 54.38 21.74 -47.71
C LEU A 207 53.64 21.53 -49.03
N ILE A 208 52.35 21.20 -48.94
CA ILE A 208 51.51 20.84 -50.09
C ILE A 208 50.55 21.99 -50.44
N PHE A 209 50.50 22.30 -51.72
CA PHE A 209 49.61 23.27 -52.35
C PHE A 209 48.80 22.59 -53.46
N LEU A 210 47.62 23.14 -53.74
CA LEU A 210 46.69 22.66 -54.76
C LEU A 210 46.54 23.72 -55.84
N THR A 211 46.57 23.33 -57.11
CA THR A 211 46.32 24.27 -58.20
C THR A 211 44.86 24.67 -58.29
N ASP A 212 44.58 25.97 -58.40
CA ASP A 212 43.22 26.49 -58.50
C ASP A 212 42.63 26.33 -59.91
N ALA A 213 43.49 26.08 -60.91
CA ALA A 213 43.11 25.87 -62.31
C ALA A 213 43.81 24.64 -62.90
N ALA A 214 43.22 24.10 -63.98
CA ALA A 214 43.86 23.09 -64.80
C ALA A 214 44.97 23.69 -65.65
N LEU A 215 46.04 22.94 -65.86
CA LEU A 215 47.21 23.30 -66.65
C LEU A 215 47.30 22.40 -67.88
N THR A 216 47.65 22.94 -69.04
CA THR A 216 47.90 22.13 -70.24
C THR A 216 49.08 22.70 -70.98
N PHE A 217 50.15 21.92 -71.13
CA PHE A 217 51.36 22.24 -71.86
C PHE A 217 51.29 21.59 -73.24
N SER A 218 51.25 22.40 -74.28
CA SER A 218 51.12 21.96 -75.69
C SER A 218 52.40 22.17 -76.49
N SER A 219 53.30 23.00 -75.98
CA SER A 219 54.64 23.25 -76.50
C SER A 219 55.67 22.99 -75.40
N ALA A 220 56.86 22.52 -75.76
CA ALA A 220 57.91 22.21 -74.80
C ALA A 220 59.25 22.82 -75.26
N PRO A 221 59.92 23.67 -74.46
CA PRO A 221 59.50 24.16 -73.14
C PRO A 221 58.37 25.21 -73.21
N GLU A 222 57.47 25.19 -72.22
CA GLU A 222 56.40 26.18 -72.05
C GLU A 222 56.24 26.52 -70.55
N ASP A 223 56.10 27.81 -70.26
CA ASP A 223 55.90 28.36 -68.92
C ASP A 223 54.44 28.78 -68.72
N LYS A 224 53.85 28.44 -67.58
CA LYS A 224 52.50 28.87 -67.20
C LYS A 224 52.41 29.28 -65.74
N ASP A 225 51.83 30.44 -65.52
CA ASP A 225 51.46 30.92 -64.20
C ASP A 225 50.11 30.36 -63.79
N VAL A 226 50.05 29.74 -62.61
CA VAL A 226 48.79 29.28 -62.01
C VAL A 226 48.73 29.63 -60.54
N ALA A 227 47.54 30.10 -60.14
CA ALA A 227 47.20 30.33 -58.75
C ALA A 227 47.13 28.99 -57.99
N VAL A 228 47.69 28.98 -56.80
CA VAL A 228 47.69 27.85 -55.90
C VAL A 228 47.19 28.24 -54.52
N THR A 229 46.48 27.31 -53.89
CA THR A 229 45.98 27.42 -52.53
C THR A 229 46.58 26.32 -51.65
N ALA A 230 46.99 26.66 -50.44
CA ALA A 230 47.51 25.70 -49.47
C ALA A 230 46.52 24.55 -49.16
N GLU A 231 47.02 23.33 -48.96
CA GLU A 231 46.17 22.20 -48.58
C GLU A 231 45.53 22.42 -47.20
N LYS A 232 46.30 22.97 -46.24
CA LYS A 232 45.87 23.25 -44.87
C LYS A 232 46.00 24.75 -44.56
N ILE A 233 45.25 25.21 -43.57
CA ILE A 233 45.37 26.57 -43.01
C ILE A 233 46.67 26.72 -42.22
N GLY A 234 47.15 27.95 -42.08
CA GLY A 234 48.22 28.28 -41.14
C GLY A 234 49.34 29.17 -41.72
N PRO A 235 50.03 29.91 -40.84
CA PRO A 235 51.07 30.85 -41.23
C PRO A 235 52.31 30.16 -41.79
N THR A 236 52.49 28.87 -41.53
CA THR A 236 53.59 28.05 -42.08
C THR A 236 53.54 27.95 -43.59
N TYR A 237 52.36 28.13 -44.21
CA TYR A 237 52.19 28.11 -45.67
C TYR A 237 52.49 29.47 -46.33
N ASN A 238 52.81 30.50 -45.55
CA ASN A 238 53.31 31.77 -46.09
C ASN A 238 54.79 31.60 -46.45
N LEU A 239 55.04 31.37 -47.73
CA LEU A 239 56.38 31.13 -48.28
C LEU A 239 56.98 32.41 -48.85
N ALA A 240 58.30 32.60 -48.65
CA ALA A 240 59.04 33.66 -49.35
C ALA A 240 59.07 33.41 -50.88
N SER A 241 59.38 34.44 -51.67
CA SER A 241 59.61 34.30 -53.11
C SER A 241 60.85 33.46 -53.41
N GLY A 242 60.89 32.82 -54.58
CA GLY A 242 62.05 32.07 -55.07
C GLY A 242 62.15 30.63 -54.56
N LYS A 243 61.06 30.07 -54.03
CA LYS A 243 60.94 28.66 -53.67
C LYS A 243 60.63 27.79 -54.87
N THR A 244 61.10 26.54 -54.80
CA THR A 244 60.96 25.56 -55.87
C THR A 244 59.95 24.50 -55.49
N PHE A 245 59.18 24.08 -56.47
CA PHE A 245 58.05 23.20 -56.29
C PHE A 245 58.10 22.03 -57.27
N THR A 246 57.68 20.87 -56.80
CA THR A 246 57.57 19.63 -57.58
C THR A 246 56.13 19.14 -57.60
N VAL A 247 55.68 18.64 -58.75
CA VAL A 247 54.33 18.08 -58.86
C VAL A 247 54.32 16.66 -58.31
N VAL A 248 53.40 16.39 -57.38
CA VAL A 248 53.26 15.08 -56.71
C VAL A 248 52.18 14.22 -57.37
N SER A 249 51.06 14.83 -57.78
CA SER A 249 49.94 14.11 -58.39
C SER A 249 49.00 15.06 -59.11
N GLY A 250 48.26 14.58 -60.12
CA GLY A 250 47.25 15.37 -60.86
C GLY A 250 47.58 15.63 -62.33
N CYS A 251 48.75 15.19 -62.82
CA CYS A 251 49.16 15.28 -64.22
C CYS A 251 49.11 13.94 -64.96
N SER A 252 48.85 13.97 -66.27
CA SER A 252 48.64 12.79 -67.13
C SER A 252 49.83 11.83 -67.20
N ILE A 253 51.05 12.33 -67.01
CA ILE A 253 52.30 11.53 -67.04
C ILE A 253 53.10 11.67 -65.74
N GLY A 254 52.42 11.97 -64.62
CA GLY A 254 53.03 11.99 -63.29
C GLY A 254 53.78 13.27 -62.92
N GLY A 255 53.90 14.27 -63.82
CA GLY A 255 54.37 15.62 -63.48
C GLY A 255 55.86 15.76 -63.15
N LEU A 256 56.66 14.69 -63.23
CA LEU A 256 58.11 14.69 -62.95
C LEU A 256 58.91 15.63 -63.85
N SER A 257 58.38 15.94 -65.04
CA SER A 257 58.97 16.86 -66.01
C SER A 257 58.48 18.31 -65.85
N ILE A 258 57.84 18.64 -64.73
CA ILE A 258 57.38 20.00 -64.39
C ILE A 258 58.14 20.49 -63.17
N VAL A 259 58.72 21.68 -63.27
CA VAL A 259 59.30 22.41 -62.14
C VAL A 259 58.54 23.71 -61.94
N GLY A 260 58.13 24.00 -60.71
CA GLY A 260 57.46 25.24 -60.35
C GLY A 260 58.38 26.17 -59.57
N VAL A 261 58.29 27.47 -59.84
CA VAL A 261 58.95 28.51 -59.03
C VAL A 261 57.94 29.61 -58.70
N ASN A 262 57.90 30.08 -57.46
CA ASN A 262 57.11 31.27 -57.13
C ASN A 262 57.95 32.54 -57.28
N SER A 263 57.49 33.46 -58.12
CA SER A 263 58.11 34.78 -58.28
C SER A 263 57.76 35.73 -57.12
N ALA A 264 56.55 35.58 -56.55
CA ALA A 264 56.07 36.35 -55.41
C ALA A 264 55.89 35.47 -54.15
N ALA A 265 55.95 36.10 -52.97
CA ALA A 265 55.70 35.42 -51.70
C ALA A 265 54.22 34.99 -51.59
N PHE A 266 53.97 33.87 -50.92
CA PHE A 266 52.62 33.42 -50.59
C PHE A 266 52.18 34.08 -49.30
N THR A 267 50.93 34.54 -49.28
CA THR A 267 50.38 35.32 -48.16
C THR A 267 48.94 34.89 -47.86
N GLY A 268 48.39 35.37 -46.74
CA GLY A 268 47.03 35.04 -46.32
C GLY A 268 46.90 33.79 -45.45
N GLY A 269 47.97 33.02 -45.24
CA GLY A 269 47.96 31.90 -44.31
C GLY A 269 47.85 32.38 -42.86
N THR A 270 46.76 32.05 -42.17
CA THR A 270 46.56 32.36 -40.75
C THR A 270 46.04 31.13 -40.00
N SER A 271 46.25 31.07 -38.69
CA SER A 271 45.71 30.02 -37.82
C SER A 271 45.57 30.56 -36.40
N GLN A 272 44.40 30.39 -35.83
CA GLN A 272 44.05 30.74 -34.45
C GLN A 272 43.26 29.60 -33.82
N GLN A 273 43.54 29.30 -32.56
CA GLN A 273 42.76 28.35 -31.79
C GLN A 273 41.60 29.09 -31.14
N VAL A 274 40.37 28.66 -31.43
CA VAL A 274 39.14 29.24 -30.86
C VAL A 274 38.40 28.19 -30.05
N LYS A 275 37.63 28.65 -29.07
CA LYS A 275 36.70 27.79 -28.32
C LYS A 275 35.45 27.57 -29.16
N ILE A 276 34.98 26.33 -29.14
CA ILE A 276 33.77 25.91 -29.83
C ILE A 276 32.88 25.10 -28.89
N VAL A 277 31.58 25.15 -29.15
CA VAL A 277 30.61 24.35 -28.40
C VAL A 277 30.77 22.88 -28.76
N SER A 278 31.08 22.04 -27.77
CA SER A 278 31.18 20.59 -27.98
C SER A 278 29.83 19.90 -27.76
N SER A 279 29.66 18.71 -28.36
CA SER A 279 28.49 17.86 -28.11
C SER A 279 28.39 17.43 -26.64
N THR A 280 29.55 17.25 -25.99
CA THR A 280 29.66 16.90 -24.57
C THR A 280 29.11 18.01 -23.68
N ASP A 281 29.41 19.28 -23.99
CA ASP A 281 28.93 20.43 -23.22
C ASP A 281 27.39 20.50 -23.25
N ARG A 282 26.78 20.37 -24.43
CA ARG A 282 25.31 20.38 -24.58
C ARG A 282 24.62 19.21 -23.87
N SER A 283 25.23 18.03 -23.90
CA SER A 283 24.68 16.81 -23.28
C SER A 283 24.73 16.88 -21.75
N LYS A 284 25.84 17.38 -21.20
CA LYS A 284 25.98 17.64 -19.76
C LYS A 284 24.96 18.67 -19.29
N LEU A 285 24.87 19.79 -20.00
CA LEU A 285 23.98 20.89 -19.66
C LEU A 285 22.50 20.45 -19.69
N LEU A 286 22.10 19.64 -20.68
CA LEU A 286 20.76 19.02 -20.71
C LEU A 286 20.51 18.14 -19.50
N THR A 287 21.46 17.25 -19.17
CA THR A 287 21.30 16.30 -18.07
C THR A 287 21.17 17.02 -16.73
N GLU A 288 22.02 18.02 -16.50
CA GLU A 288 22.00 18.81 -15.27
C GLU A 288 20.73 19.66 -15.13
N LEU A 289 20.34 20.39 -16.18
CA LEU A 289 19.16 21.23 -16.13
C LEU A 289 17.88 20.39 -16.06
N LYS A 290 17.80 19.27 -16.79
CA LYS A 290 16.68 18.33 -16.68
C LYS A 290 16.54 17.78 -15.26
N LYS A 291 17.66 17.40 -14.63
CA LYS A 291 17.65 16.93 -13.24
C LYS A 291 17.15 18.03 -12.30
N GLU A 292 17.70 19.23 -12.40
CA GLU A 292 17.30 20.38 -11.56
C GLU A 292 15.81 20.71 -11.69
N LEU A 293 15.28 20.78 -12.92
CA LEU A 293 13.86 21.02 -13.15
C LEU A 293 12.98 19.87 -12.68
N THR A 294 13.44 18.62 -12.80
CA THR A 294 12.72 17.45 -12.28
C THR A 294 12.66 17.47 -10.76
N ASP A 295 13.74 17.88 -10.10
CA ASP A 295 13.79 17.95 -8.64
C ASP A 295 12.94 19.11 -8.10
N LYS A 296 12.93 20.28 -8.78
CA LYS A 296 11.97 21.37 -8.46
C LYS A 296 10.52 20.93 -8.65
N ALA A 297 10.21 20.26 -9.76
CA ALA A 297 8.86 19.75 -10.01
C ALA A 297 8.42 18.72 -8.95
N LYS A 298 9.34 17.93 -8.36
CA LYS A 298 9.03 17.03 -7.23
C LYS A 298 8.66 17.80 -5.97
N GLU A 299 9.36 18.89 -5.69
CA GLU A 299 9.06 19.75 -4.53
C GLU A 299 7.70 20.44 -4.69
N GLU A 300 7.31 20.80 -5.91
CA GLU A 300 5.97 21.34 -6.18
C GLU A 300 4.88 20.25 -6.17
N LEU A 301 5.19 19.05 -6.67
CA LEU A 301 4.31 17.87 -6.65
C LEU A 301 4.28 17.20 -5.26
N THR A 302 4.01 17.98 -4.22
CA THR A 302 3.78 17.47 -2.88
C THR A 302 2.33 17.02 -2.70
N ALA A 303 2.16 15.94 -1.91
CA ALA A 303 0.85 15.49 -1.44
C ALA A 303 0.11 16.66 -0.76
N THR A 304 -1.13 16.91 -1.17
CA THR A 304 -1.99 17.93 -0.54
C THR A 304 -3.17 17.25 0.16
N GLY A 305 -3.31 17.49 1.46
CA GLY A 305 -4.35 16.86 2.27
C GLY A 305 -4.16 15.34 2.35
N ASP A 306 -5.20 14.59 1.97
CA ASP A 306 -5.27 13.12 2.04
C ASP A 306 -4.80 12.41 0.76
N GLU A 307 -4.29 13.16 -0.23
CA GLU A 307 -3.74 12.60 -1.47
C GLU A 307 -2.32 12.08 -1.25
N VAL A 308 -2.02 10.89 -1.76
CA VAL A 308 -0.69 10.28 -1.75
C VAL A 308 -0.10 10.32 -3.16
N ILE A 309 1.16 10.74 -3.26
CA ILE A 309 1.93 10.78 -4.51
C ILE A 309 3.16 9.89 -4.34
N ILE A 310 3.38 9.00 -5.31
CA ILE A 310 4.57 8.15 -5.35
C ILE A 310 5.68 8.90 -6.08
N ALA A 311 6.65 9.44 -5.34
CA ALA A 311 7.71 10.29 -5.87
C ALA A 311 8.63 9.60 -6.90
N SER A 312 8.71 8.27 -6.90
CA SER A 312 9.44 7.49 -7.90
C SER A 312 8.66 7.31 -9.21
N ALA A 313 7.35 7.60 -9.23
CA ALA A 313 6.46 7.38 -10.36
C ALA A 313 6.15 8.68 -11.11
N LEU A 314 7.18 9.24 -11.75
CA LEU A 314 7.09 10.52 -12.46
C LEU A 314 7.36 10.33 -13.95
N LYS A 315 6.46 10.82 -14.79
CA LYS A 315 6.70 10.94 -16.23
C LYS A 315 7.22 12.33 -16.54
N VAL A 316 8.45 12.40 -17.02
CA VAL A 316 9.15 13.65 -17.34
C VAL A 316 9.20 13.81 -18.85
N GLU A 317 8.51 14.81 -19.38
CA GLU A 317 8.45 15.13 -20.80
C GLU A 317 9.07 16.50 -21.08
N VAL A 318 9.94 16.58 -22.10
CA VAL A 318 10.55 17.87 -22.50
C VAL A 318 9.63 18.52 -23.52
N THR A 319 9.00 19.64 -23.15
CA THR A 319 8.06 20.36 -24.02
C THR A 319 8.75 21.40 -24.89
N LYS A 320 9.85 21.99 -24.40
CA LYS A 320 10.65 22.96 -25.14
C LYS A 320 12.13 22.78 -24.82
N GLN A 321 12.97 22.83 -25.85
CA GLN A 321 14.42 22.71 -25.73
C GLN A 321 15.09 23.63 -26.75
N ASP A 322 15.78 24.66 -26.27
CA ASP A 322 16.42 25.66 -27.11
C ASP A 322 17.85 25.93 -26.64
N TYR A 323 18.82 25.87 -27.56
CA TYR A 323 20.23 26.12 -27.27
C TYR A 323 20.66 27.42 -27.93
N SER A 324 21.48 28.21 -27.22
CA SER A 324 21.98 29.48 -27.76
C SER A 324 22.92 29.33 -28.96
N HIS A 325 23.61 28.19 -29.08
CA HIS A 325 24.59 27.91 -30.13
C HIS A 325 24.57 26.45 -30.58
N ALA A 326 24.94 26.21 -31.84
CA ALA A 326 25.06 24.87 -32.44
C ALA A 326 26.39 24.20 -32.06
N VAL A 327 26.47 22.87 -32.23
CA VAL A 327 27.74 22.15 -32.04
C VAL A 327 28.74 22.58 -33.12
N GLY A 328 29.96 22.90 -32.71
CA GLY A 328 31.03 23.38 -33.60
C GLY A 328 31.00 24.88 -33.85
N GLU A 329 30.00 25.60 -33.34
CA GLU A 329 29.94 27.06 -33.42
C GLU A 329 30.95 27.68 -32.44
N GLN A 330 31.58 28.78 -32.87
CA GLN A 330 32.53 29.52 -32.05
C GLN A 330 31.77 30.36 -31.02
N ALA A 331 31.89 29.98 -29.75
CA ALA A 331 31.34 30.71 -28.61
C ALA A 331 32.15 30.41 -27.35
N ASP A 332 32.19 31.37 -26.42
CA ASP A 332 32.84 31.19 -25.11
C ASP A 332 31.99 30.39 -24.13
N SER A 333 30.67 30.40 -24.33
CA SER A 333 29.68 29.70 -23.51
C SER A 333 28.50 29.25 -24.35
N VAL A 334 27.73 28.30 -23.82
CA VAL A 334 26.46 27.84 -24.38
C VAL A 334 25.41 27.86 -23.29
N SER A 335 24.23 28.40 -23.58
CA SER A 335 23.06 28.30 -22.71
C SER A 335 22.00 27.36 -23.29
N LEU A 336 21.19 26.81 -22.40
CA LEU A 336 20.04 25.96 -22.70
C LEU A 336 18.84 26.51 -21.95
N SER A 337 17.78 26.84 -22.69
CA SER A 337 16.44 27.03 -22.14
C SER A 337 15.66 25.73 -22.28
N LEU A 338 15.19 25.20 -21.15
CA LEU A 338 14.46 23.94 -21.09
C LEU A 338 13.12 24.15 -20.38
N THR A 339 12.06 23.60 -20.95
CA THR A 339 10.76 23.47 -20.30
C THR A 339 10.41 22.00 -20.20
N VAL A 340 10.05 21.57 -19.00
CA VAL A 340 9.78 20.18 -18.68
C VAL A 340 8.39 20.09 -18.05
N LYS A 341 7.56 19.20 -18.58
CA LYS A 341 6.29 18.82 -17.99
C LYS A 341 6.49 17.54 -17.20
N VAL A 342 6.27 17.61 -15.90
CA VAL A 342 6.30 16.44 -15.01
C VAL A 342 4.87 16.06 -14.70
N THR A 343 4.50 14.83 -15.02
CA THR A 343 3.16 14.28 -14.80
C THR A 343 3.22 13.08 -13.87
N THR A 344 2.27 12.98 -12.96
CA THR A 344 2.10 11.85 -12.06
C THR A 344 0.61 11.58 -11.82
N ILE A 345 0.29 10.47 -11.17
CA ILE A 345 -1.06 10.13 -10.73
C ILE A 345 -1.04 10.09 -9.21
N SER A 346 -1.87 10.92 -8.57
CA SER A 346 -2.15 10.84 -7.14
C SER A 346 -3.36 9.95 -6.89
N TYR A 347 -3.45 9.37 -5.69
CA TYR A 347 -4.61 8.62 -5.23
C TYR A 347 -4.93 9.01 -3.77
N LEU A 348 -6.12 8.71 -3.28
CA LEU A 348 -6.48 9.02 -1.89
C LEU A 348 -6.01 7.91 -0.95
N GLY A 349 -5.46 8.30 0.21
CA GLY A 349 -5.12 7.35 1.28
C GLY A 349 -6.33 6.55 1.78
N ALA A 350 -7.54 7.12 1.70
CA ALA A 350 -8.78 6.41 2.03
C ALA A 350 -9.11 5.29 1.04
N ASP A 351 -8.83 5.47 -0.25
CA ASP A 351 -9.16 4.49 -1.30
C ASP A 351 -8.28 3.25 -1.19
N ILE A 352 -7.00 3.42 -0.84
CA ILE A 352 -6.11 2.29 -0.59
C ILE A 352 -6.51 1.53 0.68
N GLN A 353 -6.94 2.22 1.74
CA GLN A 353 -7.46 1.56 2.95
C GLN A 353 -8.75 0.79 2.68
N ASN A 354 -9.64 1.34 1.84
CA ASN A 354 -10.86 0.66 1.39
C ASN A 354 -10.52 -0.59 0.57
N LEU A 355 -9.58 -0.50 -0.37
CA LEU A 355 -9.13 -1.64 -1.16
C LEU A 355 -8.55 -2.73 -0.26
N ILE A 356 -7.66 -2.36 0.65
CA ILE A 356 -7.07 -3.29 1.61
C ILE A 356 -8.17 -3.95 2.43
N SER A 357 -9.13 -3.21 2.96
CA SER A 357 -10.23 -3.77 3.77
C SER A 357 -11.08 -4.80 3.01
N GLN A 358 -11.23 -4.64 1.69
CA GLN A 358 -11.94 -5.61 0.84
C GLN A 358 -11.11 -6.87 0.59
N VAL A 359 -9.82 -6.73 0.33
CA VAL A 359 -8.95 -7.86 -0.07
C VAL A 359 -8.36 -8.60 1.13
N ILE A 360 -8.07 -7.90 2.22
CA ILE A 360 -7.37 -8.45 3.38
C ILE A 360 -8.21 -9.53 4.09
N GLY A 361 -9.55 -9.39 4.08
CA GLY A 361 -10.45 -10.40 4.65
C GLY A 361 -10.32 -11.77 3.97
N GLU A 362 -10.04 -11.80 2.66
CA GLU A 362 -9.79 -13.04 1.91
C GLU A 362 -8.37 -13.59 2.10
N LEU A 363 -7.42 -12.72 2.48
CA LEU A 363 -6.01 -13.06 2.64
C LEU A 363 -5.64 -13.55 4.05
N VAL A 364 -6.57 -13.49 5.01
CA VAL A 364 -6.38 -13.97 6.38
C VAL A 364 -6.51 -15.50 6.41
N PRO A 365 -5.50 -16.23 6.93
CA PRO A 365 -5.59 -17.68 7.10
C PRO A 365 -6.73 -18.09 8.05
N GLU A 366 -7.32 -19.28 7.83
CA GLU A 366 -8.34 -19.84 8.74
C GLU A 366 -7.84 -19.90 10.19
N GLY A 367 -8.67 -19.50 11.15
CA GLY A 367 -8.33 -19.47 12.58
C GLY A 367 -7.55 -18.23 13.03
N PHE A 368 -7.51 -17.16 12.23
CA PHE A 368 -6.96 -15.87 12.60
C PHE A 368 -7.94 -14.74 12.32
N THR A 369 -7.84 -13.65 13.08
CA THR A 369 -8.61 -12.42 12.87
C THR A 369 -7.67 -11.23 12.74
N LEU A 370 -8.08 -10.25 11.93
CA LEU A 370 -7.31 -9.03 11.76
C LEU A 370 -7.35 -8.21 13.01
N PHE A 371 -6.16 -7.85 13.49
CA PHE A 371 -6.04 -6.86 14.55
C PHE A 371 -6.06 -5.47 13.91
N ALA A 372 -6.90 -4.58 14.44
CA ALA A 372 -6.97 -3.18 14.00
C ALA A 372 -5.67 -2.47 14.41
N GLY A 373 -4.64 -2.56 13.58
CA GLY A 373 -3.33 -1.95 13.75
C GLY A 373 -2.90 -1.20 12.49
N GLU A 374 -1.86 -0.37 12.64
CA GLU A 374 -1.27 0.40 11.54
C GLU A 374 -0.82 -0.54 10.42
N THR A 375 -1.42 -0.36 9.24
CA THR A 375 -1.02 -1.07 8.03
C THR A 375 0.04 -0.22 7.35
N GLU A 376 1.27 -0.72 7.33
CA GLU A 376 2.34 -0.09 6.57
C GLU A 376 2.20 -0.48 5.10
N ILE A 377 2.23 0.51 4.21
CA ILE A 377 2.06 0.36 2.76
C ILE A 377 3.34 0.84 2.10
N GLU A 378 4.15 -0.11 1.64
CA GLU A 378 5.32 0.22 0.82
C GLU A 378 4.97 0.02 -0.66
N PRO A 379 5.03 1.09 -1.49
CA PRO A 379 4.85 0.95 -2.93
C PRO A 379 6.12 0.40 -3.58
N LEU A 380 6.07 -0.85 -4.02
CA LEU A 380 7.12 -1.53 -4.77
C LEU A 380 6.90 -1.35 -6.29
N ASP A 381 8.00 -1.13 -7.01
CA ASP A 381 8.08 -1.06 -8.48
C ASP A 381 6.95 -0.24 -9.17
N PRO A 382 6.79 1.04 -8.83
CA PRO A 382 5.72 1.83 -9.42
C PRO A 382 6.01 2.11 -10.90
N THR A 383 5.05 1.73 -11.75
CA THR A 383 5.10 1.92 -13.20
C THR A 383 3.95 2.82 -13.63
N LEU A 384 4.31 3.97 -14.21
CA LEU A 384 3.35 4.97 -14.69
C LEU A 384 3.14 4.82 -16.20
N THR A 385 1.92 4.49 -16.59
CA THR A 385 1.40 4.56 -17.97
C THR A 385 0.50 5.79 -18.11
N ALA A 386 0.16 6.20 -19.34
CA ALA A 386 -0.57 7.44 -19.63
C ALA A 386 -1.78 7.75 -18.72
N ALA A 387 -2.58 6.73 -18.35
CA ALA A 387 -3.76 6.87 -17.50
C ALA A 387 -3.73 5.99 -16.24
N ARG A 388 -2.67 5.19 -16.05
CA ARG A 388 -2.63 4.15 -15.01
C ARG A 388 -1.30 4.12 -14.30
N LEU A 389 -1.32 4.16 -12.98
CA LEU A 389 -0.18 3.95 -12.12
C LEU A 389 -0.30 2.57 -11.46
N ARG A 390 0.60 1.66 -11.79
CA ARG A 390 0.63 0.31 -11.22
C ARG A 390 1.75 0.22 -10.20
N PHE A 391 1.48 -0.29 -9.01
CA PHE A 391 2.49 -0.53 -8.00
C PHE A 391 2.07 -1.74 -7.17
N THR A 392 3.04 -2.41 -6.56
CA THR A 392 2.74 -3.49 -5.61
C THR A 392 2.75 -2.90 -4.21
N ALA A 393 1.60 -2.92 -3.54
CA ALA A 393 1.50 -2.54 -2.14
C ALA A 393 1.91 -3.72 -1.27
N LYS A 394 3.04 -3.60 -0.58
CA LYS A 394 3.41 -4.52 0.49
C LYS A 394 2.70 -4.08 1.76
N ILE A 395 1.84 -4.97 2.25
CA ILE A 395 0.95 -4.77 3.39
C ILE A 395 1.52 -5.58 4.55
N THR A 396 1.83 -4.89 5.64
CA THR A 396 2.15 -5.53 6.90
C THR A 396 0.98 -5.32 7.85
N ALA A 397 0.23 -6.40 8.13
CA ALA A 397 -0.87 -6.38 9.08
C ALA A 397 -0.56 -7.32 10.25
N GLN A 398 -1.11 -7.04 11.42
CA GLN A 398 -1.02 -7.94 12.56
C GLN A 398 -2.28 -8.79 12.63
N VAL A 399 -2.11 -10.11 12.73
CA VAL A 399 -3.22 -11.04 12.96
C VAL A 399 -3.09 -11.65 14.34
N VAL A 400 -4.23 -11.87 14.99
CA VAL A 400 -4.32 -12.61 16.26
C VAL A 400 -5.07 -13.92 16.02
N PRO A 401 -4.72 -15.01 16.74
CA PRO A 401 -5.48 -16.25 16.69
C PRO A 401 -6.96 -15.99 16.97
N GLU A 402 -7.83 -16.67 16.24
CA GLU A 402 -9.27 -16.60 16.45
C GLU A 402 -9.64 -17.36 17.72
N VAL A 403 -9.83 -16.61 18.79
CA VAL A 403 -10.19 -17.19 20.09
C VAL A 403 -11.71 -17.25 20.21
N ASP A 404 -12.25 -18.44 20.45
CA ASP A 404 -13.67 -18.64 20.75
C ASP A 404 -14.00 -18.12 22.16
N VAL A 405 -14.32 -16.84 22.22
CA VAL A 405 -14.67 -16.10 23.45
C VAL A 405 -15.85 -16.77 24.18
N GLU A 406 -16.78 -17.40 23.47
CA GLU A 406 -17.95 -18.05 24.08
C GLU A 406 -17.56 -19.35 24.79
N LYS A 407 -16.74 -20.19 24.15
CA LYS A 407 -16.18 -21.40 24.78
C LYS A 407 -15.34 -21.06 26.00
N ILE A 408 -14.48 -20.06 25.90
CA ILE A 408 -13.65 -19.62 27.04
C ILE A 408 -14.53 -19.12 28.19
N LYS A 409 -15.56 -18.29 27.92
CA LYS A 409 -16.48 -17.84 28.98
C LYS A 409 -17.23 -19.01 29.65
N ALA A 410 -17.62 -20.02 28.88
CA ALA A 410 -18.32 -21.19 29.40
C ALA A 410 -17.41 -22.05 30.28
N GLU A 411 -16.17 -22.26 29.88
CA GLU A 411 -15.16 -23.02 30.65
C GLU A 411 -14.69 -22.27 31.89
N LEU A 412 -14.57 -20.95 31.82
CA LEU A 412 -14.18 -20.11 32.97
C LEU A 412 -15.30 -19.91 33.98
N ALA A 413 -16.57 -20.09 33.60
CA ALA A 413 -17.70 -19.92 34.49
C ALA A 413 -17.57 -20.82 35.73
N THR A 414 -17.77 -20.25 36.92
CA THR A 414 -17.69 -20.94 38.23
C THR A 414 -16.30 -21.41 38.68
N ARG A 415 -15.25 -21.25 37.87
CA ARG A 415 -13.87 -21.59 38.27
C ARG A 415 -13.34 -20.61 39.33
N SER A 416 -12.43 -21.11 40.16
CA SER A 416 -11.61 -20.29 41.06
C SER A 416 -10.51 -19.60 40.26
N ILE A 417 -9.93 -18.52 40.80
CA ILE A 417 -8.81 -17.80 40.14
C ILE A 417 -7.68 -18.77 39.76
N PRO A 418 -7.11 -19.60 40.66
CA PRO A 418 -5.98 -20.45 40.29
C PRO A 418 -6.30 -21.48 39.19
N SER A 419 -7.54 -21.99 39.16
CA SER A 419 -7.97 -22.94 38.13
C SER A 419 -8.31 -22.27 36.81
N ALA A 420 -8.69 -21.00 36.84
CA ALA A 420 -8.86 -20.18 35.64
C ALA A 420 -7.49 -19.82 35.04
N GLU A 421 -6.51 -19.48 35.87
CA GLU A 421 -5.13 -19.21 35.48
C GLU A 421 -4.46 -20.45 34.85
N GLU A 422 -4.64 -21.63 35.44
CA GLU A 422 -4.14 -22.89 34.89
C GLU A 422 -4.79 -23.24 33.55
N TYR A 423 -6.08 -22.93 33.38
CA TYR A 423 -6.76 -23.14 32.10
C TYR A 423 -6.27 -22.17 31.03
N LEU A 424 -6.17 -20.88 31.35
CA LEU A 424 -5.72 -19.84 30.42
C LEU A 424 -4.26 -20.02 30.00
N SER A 425 -3.38 -20.44 30.90
CA SER A 425 -1.99 -20.79 30.57
C SER A 425 -1.87 -22.08 29.74
N GLY A 426 -2.87 -22.96 29.78
CA GLY A 426 -2.95 -24.15 28.93
C GLY A 426 -3.40 -23.87 27.49
N VAL A 427 -3.97 -22.69 27.20
CA VAL A 427 -4.34 -22.27 25.86
C VAL A 427 -3.12 -21.62 25.22
N GLY A 428 -2.41 -22.35 24.35
CA GLY A 428 -1.13 -21.92 23.77
C GLY A 428 -1.17 -20.64 22.92
N GLU A 429 -2.37 -20.11 22.64
CA GLU A 429 -2.59 -18.86 21.90
C GLU A 429 -2.54 -17.60 22.80
N ILE A 430 -2.60 -17.76 24.12
CA ILE A 430 -2.64 -16.68 25.11
C ILE A 430 -1.25 -16.46 25.73
N THR A 431 -0.67 -15.26 25.61
CA THR A 431 0.63 -14.92 26.20
C THR A 431 0.55 -14.33 27.60
N GLY A 432 -0.58 -13.70 27.93
CA GLY A 432 -0.80 -13.09 29.24
C GLY A 432 -2.28 -12.99 29.56
N TYR A 433 -2.62 -12.88 30.85
CA TYR A 433 -3.99 -12.67 31.27
C TYR A 433 -4.04 -11.80 32.53
N GLU A 434 -5.03 -10.93 32.61
CA GLU A 434 -5.33 -10.14 33.80
C GLU A 434 -6.79 -10.37 34.18
N ILE A 435 -7.02 -10.90 35.39
CA ILE A 435 -8.35 -11.22 35.88
C ILE A 435 -8.74 -10.22 36.97
N SER A 436 -9.69 -9.35 36.65
CA SER A 436 -10.27 -8.37 37.58
C SER A 436 -11.67 -8.82 38.02
N LEU A 437 -11.86 -9.03 39.33
CA LEU A 437 -13.14 -9.45 39.92
C LEU A 437 -13.74 -8.34 40.78
N PHE A 438 -15.04 -8.10 40.59
CA PHE A 438 -15.81 -7.20 41.43
C PHE A 438 -16.99 -7.94 42.06
N PRO A 439 -17.17 -7.95 43.39
CA PRO A 439 -16.39 -7.27 44.44
C PRO A 439 -15.09 -8.01 44.83
N ASN A 440 -14.10 -7.28 45.35
CA ASN A 440 -12.81 -7.83 45.81
C ASN A 440 -12.96 -8.61 47.14
N LEU A 441 -13.41 -9.86 47.04
CA LEU A 441 -13.59 -10.77 48.18
C LEU A 441 -12.25 -11.39 48.61
N PRO A 442 -12.15 -12.04 49.77
CA PRO A 442 -10.97 -12.85 50.11
C PRO A 442 -10.74 -13.95 49.07
N ALA A 443 -9.49 -14.28 48.74
CA ALA A 443 -9.10 -15.19 47.67
C ALA A 443 -9.81 -16.57 47.70
N SER A 444 -10.20 -17.07 48.89
CA SER A 444 -10.94 -18.32 49.07
C SER A 444 -12.41 -18.27 48.62
N LEU A 445 -12.99 -17.07 48.51
CA LEU A 445 -14.38 -16.82 48.13
C LEU A 445 -14.51 -16.18 46.74
N GLN A 446 -13.39 -15.78 46.13
CA GLN A 446 -13.35 -15.24 44.77
C GLN A 446 -13.59 -16.36 43.75
N ARG A 447 -14.63 -16.21 42.94
CA ARG A 447 -14.98 -17.13 41.85
C ARG A 447 -15.46 -16.32 40.66
N ILE A 448 -15.21 -16.85 39.47
CA ILE A 448 -15.74 -16.26 38.24
C ILE A 448 -17.28 -16.39 38.24
N PRO A 449 -18.02 -15.33 37.87
CA PRO A 449 -19.48 -15.35 37.84
C PRO A 449 -20.01 -16.51 37.00
N ARG A 450 -21.06 -17.19 37.48
CA ARG A 450 -21.73 -18.25 36.70
C ARG A 450 -22.43 -17.71 35.45
N ASN A 451 -22.86 -16.46 35.49
CA ASN A 451 -23.56 -15.83 34.38
C ASN A 451 -22.54 -15.31 33.36
N VAL A 452 -22.50 -15.96 32.19
CA VAL A 452 -21.64 -15.64 31.05
C VAL A 452 -21.75 -14.17 30.64
N ASN A 453 -22.93 -13.55 30.78
CA ASN A 453 -23.17 -12.14 30.46
C ASN A 453 -22.49 -11.15 31.43
N ARG A 454 -21.92 -11.63 32.54
CA ARG A 454 -21.15 -10.83 33.51
C ARG A 454 -19.64 -11.08 33.44
N ILE A 455 -19.20 -11.86 32.45
CA ILE A 455 -17.80 -12.07 32.11
C ILE A 455 -17.51 -11.23 30.87
N LYS A 456 -16.78 -10.14 31.06
CA LYS A 456 -16.30 -9.29 29.96
C LYS A 456 -14.89 -9.74 29.62
N ILE A 457 -14.68 -10.19 28.40
CA ILE A 457 -13.35 -10.55 27.90
C ILE A 457 -12.94 -9.44 26.94
N ASN A 458 -11.83 -8.78 27.22
CA ASN A 458 -11.19 -7.84 26.30
C ASN A 458 -9.94 -8.50 25.76
N LEU A 459 -9.77 -8.49 24.44
CA LEU A 459 -8.52 -8.91 23.81
C LEU A 459 -7.59 -7.70 23.79
N VAL A 460 -6.44 -7.82 24.41
CA VAL A 460 -5.39 -6.80 24.45
C VAL A 460 -4.17 -7.41 23.77
N THR A 461 -3.37 -6.60 23.08
CA THR A 461 -2.06 -7.03 22.61
C THR A 461 -1.01 -6.50 23.57
N GLU A 462 -0.06 -7.35 23.96
CA GLU A 462 1.22 -6.83 24.44
C GLU A 462 1.85 -6.12 23.24
N LEU A 463 1.85 -4.78 23.26
CA LEU A 463 2.78 -4.03 22.43
C LEU A 463 4.18 -4.51 22.82
N PRO A 464 5.06 -4.82 21.87
CA PRO A 464 6.46 -5.01 22.20
C PRO A 464 6.93 -3.71 22.84
N GLU A 465 7.07 -3.68 24.17
CA GLU A 465 7.81 -2.62 24.83
C GLU A 465 9.20 -2.61 24.20
N GLY A 466 9.57 -1.44 23.69
CA GLY A 466 10.80 -1.23 22.96
C GLY A 466 11.99 -1.80 23.71
N GLY A 467 12.89 -2.44 22.97
CA GLY A 467 14.19 -2.81 23.49
C GLY A 467 14.83 -1.59 24.12
N GLU A 468 15.10 -1.67 25.41
CA GLU A 468 15.97 -0.72 26.10
C GLU A 468 17.33 -0.78 25.39
N GLU A 469 17.62 0.23 24.58
CA GLU A 469 18.97 0.55 24.18
C GLU A 469 19.76 0.81 25.47
N GLU A 470 20.63 -0.14 25.84
CA GLU A 470 21.72 0.10 26.77
C GLU A 470 22.63 1.20 26.16
N THR A 471 22.28 2.46 26.40
CA THR A 471 23.22 3.57 26.26
C THR A 471 24.21 3.45 27.41
N ASN A 472 25.31 2.75 27.16
CA ASN A 472 26.45 2.71 28.05
C ASN A 472 27.14 4.09 28.01
N GLU A 473 26.69 5.00 28.88
CA GLU A 473 27.39 6.24 29.19
C GLU A 473 28.76 5.89 29.77
N THR A 474 29.80 6.13 28.97
CA THR A 474 31.15 6.35 29.50
C THR A 474 31.55 7.77 29.17
N THR A 475 31.52 8.66 30.16
CA THR A 475 32.31 9.90 30.20
C THR A 475 32.58 10.25 31.67
N PRO A 476 33.61 11.05 31.98
CA PRO A 476 34.68 11.57 31.13
C PRO A 476 36.08 10.99 31.40
#